data_AF-A0A821UHA7-F1
#
_entry.id   AF-A0A821UHA7-F1
#
_cell.length_a   1.000
_cell.length_b   1.000
_cell.length_c   1.000
_cell.angle_alpha   90.00
_cell.angle_beta   90.00
_cell.angle_gamma   90.00
#
_symmetry.space_group_name_H-M   'P 1'
#
loop_
_entity.id
_entity.type
_entity.pdbx_description
1 polymer ?
#
loop_
_entity_poly.entity_id
_entity_poly.type
_entity_poly.pdbx_seq_one_letter_code
_entity_poly.pdbx_strand_id
1 'polypeptide(L)' 'MEALPRSAIQVVEATPILLNKLRSITSIDIAEQALTALDMISKRNAKQILVC' A
#
# COMPACT_ATOMS: atom_id res chain seq x y z
N MET A 1 7.74 4.94 23.54
CA MET A 1 7.26 4.36 22.27
C MET A 1 6.40 5.43 21.63
N GLU A 2 6.93 6.15 20.64
CA GLU A 2 6.20 7.26 20.02
C GLU A 2 4.95 6.70 19.35
N ALA A 3 3.78 7.21 19.74
CA ALA A 3 2.53 6.77 19.16
C ALA A 3 2.55 7.13 17.67
N LEU A 4 2.46 6.12 16.80
CA LEU A 4 2.30 6.32 15.37
C LEU A 4 1.09 7.25 15.15
N PRO A 5 1.19 8.22 14.23
CA PRO A 5 0.05 9.06 13.89
C PRO A 5 -1.11 8.15 13.46
N ARG A 6 -2.35 8.49 13.85
CA ARG A 6 -3.55 7.68 13.59
C ARG A 6 -3.71 7.28 12.11
N SER A 7 -3.22 8.12 11.20
CA SER A 7 -3.14 7.82 9.76
C SER A 7 -2.21 6.66 9.43
N ALA A 8 -1.07 6.53 10.09
CA ALA A 8 -0.14 5.42 9.91
C ALA A 8 -0.75 4.09 10.38
N ILE A 9 -1.54 4.11 11.47
CA ILE A 9 -2.27 2.90 11.94
C ILE A 9 -3.28 2.43 10.89
N GLN A 10 -4.09 3.35 10.34
CA GLN A 10 -5.05 3.01 9.29
C GLN A 10 -4.37 2.50 8.01
N VAL A 11 -3.22 3.06 7.66
CA VAL A 11 -2.42 2.61 6.51
C VAL A 11 -1.93 1.18 6.73
N VAL A 12 -1.40 0.86 7.91
CA VAL A 12 -0.94 -0.51 8.26
C VAL A 12 -2.08 -1.53 8.18
N GLU A 13 -3.27 -1.19 8.68
CA GLU A 13 -4.45 -2.08 8.58
C GLU A 13 -4.98 -2.23 7.15
N ALA A 14 -4.90 -1.17 6.33
CA ALA A 14 -5.40 -1.19 4.96
C ALA A 14 -4.45 -1.88 3.97
N THR A 15 -3.14 -1.89 4.23
CA THR A 15 -2.11 -2.51 3.36
C THR A 15 -2.38 -3.98 3.02
N PRO A 16 -2.63 -4.90 3.98
CA PRO A 16 -2.90 -6.31 3.65
C PRO A 16 -4.18 -6.49 2.83
N ILE A 17 -5.21 -5.65 3.06
CA ILE A 17 -6.46 -5.67 2.29
C ILE A 17 -6.18 -5.25 0.84
N LEU A 18 -5.38 -4.20 0.66
CA LEU A 18 -4.98 -3.71 -0.66
C LEU A 18 -4.18 -4.78 -1.42
N LEU A 19 -3.17 -5.39 -0.79
CA LEU A 19 -2.35 -6.44 -1.40
C LEU A 19 -3.17 -7.67 -1.80
N ASN A 20 -4.16 -8.04 -0.98
CA ASN A 20 -5.05 -9.15 -1.31
C ASN A 20 -5.92 -8.83 -2.54
N LYS A 21 -6.43 -7.60 -2.64
CA LYS A 21 -7.16 -7.15 -3.84
C LYS A 21 -6.26 -7.13 -5.08
N LEU A 22 -5.01 -6.69 -4.96
CA LEU A 22 -4.06 -6.73 -6.08
C LEU A 22 -3.79 -8.15 -6.59
N ARG A 23 -3.68 -9.14 -5.68
CA ARG A 23 -3.48 -10.54 -6.08
C ARG A 23 -4.65 -11.13 -6.87
N SER A 24 -5.85 -10.55 -6.75
CA SER A 24 -7.00 -10.96 -7.55
C SER A 24 -7.00 -10.41 -8.98
N ILE A 25 -6.08 -9.48 -9.30
CA ILE A 25 -5.95 -8.92 -10.64
C ILE A 25 -5.33 -9.97 -11.56
N THR A 26 -6.09 -10.38 -12.58
CA THR A 26 -5.68 -11.38 -13.59
C THR A 26 -5.09 -10.77 -14.85
N SER A 27 -5.36 -9.48 -15.11
CA SER A 27 -4.81 -8.74 -16.24
C SER A 27 -3.45 -8.15 -15.88
N ILE A 28 -2.44 -8.44 -16.70
CA ILE A 28 -1.06 -8.01 -16.47
C ILE A 28 -0.91 -6.49 -16.51
N ASP A 29 -1.56 -5.82 -17.47
CA ASP A 29 -1.47 -4.36 -17.62
C ASP A 29 -2.08 -3.63 -16.42
N ILE A 30 -3.20 -4.15 -15.91
CA ILE A 30 -3.87 -3.58 -14.73
C ILE A 30 -3.02 -3.80 -13.48
N ALA A 31 -2.36 -4.97 -13.36
CA ALA A 31 -1.48 -5.24 -12.23
C ALA A 31 -0.28 -4.28 -12.21
N GLU A 32 0.34 -4.02 -13.37
CA GLU A 32 1.47 -3.10 -13.49
C GLU A 32 1.07 -1.65 -13.17
N GLN A 33 -0.07 -1.19 -13.68
CA GLN A 33 -0.60 0.13 -13.36
C GLN A 33 -0.89 0.28 -11.86
N ALA A 34 -1.48 -0.75 -11.24
CA ALA A 34 -1.79 -0.73 -9.83
C ALA A 34 -0.51 -0.72 -8.96
N LEU A 35 0.53 -1.47 -9.34
CA LEU A 35 1.83 -1.47 -8.67
C LEU A 35 2.52 -0.09 -8.80
N THR A 36 2.46 0.53 -9.98
CA THR A 36 3.02 1.87 -10.21
C THR A 36 2.33 2.92 -9.33
N ALA A 37 1.00 2.90 -9.28
CA ALA A 37 0.24 3.78 -8.39
C ALA A 37 0.61 3.57 -6.92
N LEU A 38 0.81 2.31 -6.51
CA LEU A 38 1.24 1.96 -5.16
C LEU A 38 2.61 2.50 -4.81
N ASP A 39 3.58 2.42 -5.72
CA ASP A 39 4.92 3.01 -5.52
C ASP A 39 4.85 4.54 -5.37
N MET A 40 4.03 5.21 -6.18
CA MET A 40 3.81 6.66 -6.05
C MET A 40 3.20 7.04 -4.69
N ILE A 41 2.23 6.27 -4.21
CA ILE A 41 1.60 6.49 -2.90
C ILE A 41 2.59 6.16 -1.77
N SER A 42 3.37 5.10 -1.90
CA SER A 42 4.40 4.71 -0.93
C SER A 42 5.47 5.79 -0.76
N LYS A 43 5.94 6.38 -1.87
CA LYS A 43 6.88 7.52 -1.85
C LYS A 43 6.31 8.74 -1.14
N ARG A 44 5.03 9.05 -1.35
CA ARG A 44 4.35 10.17 -0.66
C ARG A 44 4.18 9.94 0.85
N ASN A 45 4.09 8.68 1.27
CA ASN A 45 3.93 8.30 2.67
C ASN A 45 5.25 7.82 3.32
N ALA A 46 6.39 8.32 2.83
CA ALA A 46 7.72 8.01 3.37
C ALA A 46 8.03 6.52 3.52
N LYS A 47 7.59 5.68 2.56
CA LYS A 47 7.74 4.22 2.53
C LYS A 47 7.03 3.47 3.66
N GLN A 48 6.20 4.11 4.49
CA GLN A 48 5.50 3.41 5.58
C GLN A 48 4.57 2.29 5.10
N ILE A 49 4.11 2.34 3.85
CA ILE A 49 3.26 1.32 3.24
C ILE A 49 4.04 0.02 2.92
N LEU A 50 5.34 0.12 2.67
CA LEU A 50 6.21 -1.02 2.29
C LEU A 50 7.06 -1.55 3.46
N VAL A 51 7.02 -0.92 4.63
CA VAL A 51 7.78 -1.30 5.83
C VAL A 51 6.87 -2.04 6.83
N CYS A 52 6.10 -3.00 6.34
CA CYS A 52 5.36 -3.97 7.15
C CYS A 52 5.83 -5.37 6.80
#